data_AF-A0A7I7XNL3-F1
#
_entry.id   AF-A0A7I7XNL3-F1
#
_cell.length_a   1.000
_cell.length_b   1.000
_cell.length_c   1.000
_cell.angle_alpha   90.00
_cell.angle_beta   90.00
_cell.angle_gamma   90.00
#
_symmetry.space_group_name_H-M   'P 1'
#
loop_
_entity.id
_entity.type
_entity.pdbx_description
1 polymer ?
#
loop_
_entity_poly.entity_id
_entity_poly.type
_entity_poly.pdbx_seq_one_letter_code
_entity_poly.pdbx_strand_id
1 'polypeptide(L)'
;MNVLPPFSRLRFGELNSARARALEWHLRETFPGDTRYEVVQGDCNATIDATLARLADVAWAPMFAFVDQQAAEVHWETIRKLAAFRQDRRHGRKAEIWILMSPTMILKGVRGTNNAAFQRRVDRLYGGSEWRQIQRAFDGRTIIASDYRRQMVNLMRWKFEHELGYAVTHRIPMQMHDKVEIYDMVFATDHDAGDRIMRHLYNQAALREPEMMRQAKEAKSGQFSLFDDDGGVEDASAGQRLWRPEPCWDPTGADWWSYEDYLDENL
;
A
#
# COMPACT_ATOMS: atom_id res chain seq x y z
N MET A 1 -21.00 0.01 -10.00
CA MET A 1 -20.32 0.76 -8.91
C MET A 1 -20.93 2.14 -8.78
N ASN A 2 -21.61 2.44 -7.66
CA ASN A 2 -22.34 3.70 -7.44
C ASN A 2 -21.46 4.70 -6.67
N VAL A 3 -20.55 5.37 -7.37
CA VAL A 3 -19.83 6.56 -6.84
C VAL A 3 -20.11 7.74 -7.78
N LEU A 4 -20.26 8.94 -7.21
CA LEU A 4 -20.62 10.16 -7.94
C LEU A 4 -19.54 11.23 -7.74
N PRO A 5 -18.78 11.61 -8.79
CA PRO A 5 -18.78 11.02 -10.13
C PRO A 5 -18.16 9.61 -10.13
N PRO A 6 -18.53 8.75 -11.09
CA PRO A 6 -17.96 7.42 -11.17
C PRO A 6 -16.51 7.43 -11.67
N PHE A 7 -15.74 6.40 -11.31
CA PHE A 7 -14.50 6.09 -12.03
C PHE A 7 -14.79 5.86 -13.52
N SER A 8 -13.96 6.44 -14.39
CA SER A 8 -14.10 6.38 -15.85
C SER A 8 -13.41 5.16 -16.47
N ARG A 9 -12.36 4.66 -15.82
CA ARG A 9 -11.60 3.45 -16.18
C ARG A 9 -11.19 2.71 -14.90
N LEU A 10 -11.32 1.39 -14.91
CA LEU A 10 -10.84 0.50 -13.85
C LEU A 10 -10.01 -0.62 -14.45
N ARG A 11 -8.87 -0.94 -13.84
CA ARG A 11 -8.00 -2.05 -14.21
C ARG A 11 -7.71 -2.89 -12.98
N PHE A 12 -8.00 -4.18 -13.07
CA PHE A 12 -7.80 -5.14 -11.98
C PHE A 12 -6.73 -6.15 -12.39
N GLY A 13 -5.54 -6.07 -11.79
CA GLY A 13 -4.48 -7.05 -12.01
C GLY A 13 -4.67 -8.27 -11.12
N GLU A 14 -4.60 -9.48 -11.68
CA GLU A 14 -4.66 -10.73 -10.90
C GLU A 14 -3.71 -11.78 -11.51
N LEU A 15 -2.78 -12.26 -10.69
CA LEU A 15 -1.75 -13.21 -11.09
C LEU A 15 -2.33 -14.59 -11.41
N ASN A 16 -3.26 -15.07 -10.60
CA ASN A 16 -3.84 -16.39 -10.74
C ASN A 16 -4.93 -16.41 -11.82
N SER A 17 -4.71 -17.19 -12.88
CA SER A 17 -5.62 -17.26 -14.04
C SER A 17 -7.04 -17.74 -13.71
N ALA A 18 -7.22 -18.58 -12.69
CA ALA A 18 -8.55 -19.01 -12.28
C ALA A 18 -9.28 -17.89 -11.53
N ARG A 19 -8.60 -17.18 -10.63
CA ARG A 19 -9.16 -16.02 -9.91
C ARG A 19 -9.45 -14.85 -10.85
N ALA A 20 -8.57 -14.57 -11.80
CA ALA A 20 -8.79 -13.52 -12.80
C ALA A 20 -10.07 -13.78 -13.61
N ARG A 21 -10.27 -15.01 -14.09
CA ARG A 21 -11.49 -15.42 -14.80
C ARG A 21 -12.74 -15.35 -13.91
N ALA A 22 -12.65 -15.77 -12.66
CA ALA A 22 -13.75 -15.67 -11.71
C ALA A 22 -14.13 -14.21 -11.44
N LEU A 23 -13.15 -13.32 -11.27
CA LEU A 23 -13.37 -11.89 -11.10
C LEU A 23 -14.02 -11.27 -12.33
N GLU A 24 -13.52 -11.60 -13.53
CA GLU A 24 -14.07 -11.10 -14.77
C GLU A 24 -15.53 -11.55 -14.96
N TRP A 25 -15.83 -12.83 -14.70
CA TRP A 25 -17.18 -13.37 -14.73
C TRP A 25 -18.11 -12.61 -13.77
N HIS A 26 -17.68 -12.47 -12.51
CA HIS A 26 -18.46 -11.80 -11.48
C HIS A 26 -18.75 -10.33 -11.83
N LEU A 27 -17.76 -9.60 -12.37
CA LEU A 27 -17.95 -8.21 -12.81
C LEU A 27 -18.96 -8.12 -13.95
N ARG A 28 -18.90 -9.02 -14.94
CA ARG A 28 -19.84 -9.06 -16.08
C ARG A 28 -21.27 -9.37 -15.65
N GLU A 29 -21.46 -10.28 -14.69
CA GLU A 29 -22.79 -10.57 -14.15
C GLU A 29 -23.34 -9.42 -13.30
N THR A 30 -22.49 -8.79 -12.49
CA THR A 30 -22.91 -7.75 -11.54
C THR A 30 -23.15 -6.39 -12.23
N PHE A 31 -22.38 -6.08 -13.28
CA PHE A 31 -22.42 -4.80 -13.99
C PHE A 31 -22.54 -5.01 -15.52
N PRO A 32 -23.66 -5.60 -15.98
CA PRO A 32 -23.83 -5.91 -17.39
C PRO A 32 -23.80 -4.65 -18.25
N GLY A 33 -23.03 -4.68 -19.34
CA GLY A 33 -22.87 -3.57 -20.29
C GLY A 33 -21.93 -2.45 -19.85
N ASP A 34 -21.38 -2.51 -18.63
CA ASP A 34 -20.39 -1.54 -18.18
C ASP A 34 -18.99 -1.86 -18.75
N THR A 35 -18.48 -0.97 -19.59
CA THR A 35 -17.20 -1.12 -20.30
C THR A 35 -16.03 -0.44 -19.61
N ARG A 36 -16.23 0.10 -18.41
CA ARG A 36 -15.20 0.89 -17.71
C ARG A 36 -14.12 0.01 -17.09
N TYR A 37 -14.47 -1.21 -16.68
CA TYR A 37 -13.53 -2.13 -16.04
C TYR A 37 -12.90 -3.12 -17.01
N GLU A 38 -11.73 -3.62 -16.63
CA GLU A 38 -11.04 -4.70 -17.31
C GLU A 38 -10.20 -5.49 -16.31
N VAL A 39 -10.18 -6.82 -16.44
CA VAL A 39 -9.31 -7.69 -15.66
C VAL A 39 -8.07 -8.03 -16.49
N VAL A 40 -6.90 -7.74 -15.94
CA VAL A 40 -5.59 -8.01 -16.53
C VAL A 40 -5.01 -9.25 -15.84
N GLN A 41 -5.03 -10.38 -16.55
CA GLN A 41 -4.48 -11.62 -16.04
C GLN A 41 -2.94 -11.63 -16.15
N GLY A 42 -2.28 -12.09 -15.09
CA GLY A 42 -0.84 -12.35 -15.06
C GLY A 42 -0.08 -11.46 -14.08
N ASP A 43 1.24 -11.57 -14.09
CA ASP A 43 2.12 -10.78 -13.22
C ASP A 43 2.01 -9.28 -13.59
N CYS A 44 1.56 -8.47 -12.64
CA CYS A 44 1.44 -7.03 -12.81
C CYS A 44 2.78 -6.37 -13.20
N ASN A 45 3.91 -6.91 -12.74
CA ASN A 45 5.23 -6.40 -13.09
C ASN A 45 5.57 -6.56 -14.57
N ALA A 46 4.98 -7.56 -15.23
CA ALA A 46 5.14 -7.81 -16.66
C ALA A 46 4.04 -7.14 -17.50
N THR A 47 2.82 -7.02 -16.97
CA THR A 47 1.66 -6.51 -17.72
C THR A 47 1.46 -5.00 -17.59
N ILE A 48 2.16 -4.32 -16.67
CA ILE A 48 1.94 -2.91 -16.38
C ILE A 48 2.14 -2.00 -17.60
N ASP A 49 3.17 -2.23 -18.42
CA ASP A 49 3.45 -1.37 -19.58
C ASP A 49 2.30 -1.40 -20.60
N ALA A 50 1.85 -2.60 -20.96
CA ALA A 50 0.71 -2.78 -21.86
C ALA A 50 -0.61 -2.26 -21.25
N THR A 51 -0.76 -2.34 -19.92
CA THR A 51 -1.93 -1.83 -19.23
C THR A 51 -1.98 -0.30 -19.26
N LEU A 52 -0.86 0.36 -18.93
CA LEU A 52 -0.76 1.81 -18.96
C LEU A 52 -0.85 2.36 -20.40
N ALA A 53 -0.25 1.69 -21.39
CA ALA A 53 -0.37 2.09 -22.79
C ALA A 53 -1.82 2.14 -23.27
N ARG A 54 -2.67 1.22 -22.81
CA ARG A 54 -4.10 1.17 -23.14
C ARG A 54 -4.96 2.20 -22.39
N LEU A 55 -4.37 2.89 -21.42
CA LEU A 55 -4.99 4.01 -20.69
C LEU A 55 -4.42 5.37 -21.14
N ALA A 56 -3.53 5.40 -22.13
CA ALA A 56 -2.81 6.61 -22.52
C ALA A 56 -3.75 7.77 -22.92
N ASP A 57 -4.93 7.47 -23.47
CA ASP A 57 -5.97 8.45 -23.84
C ASP A 57 -6.53 9.22 -22.63
N VAL A 58 -6.45 8.63 -21.43
CA VAL A 58 -6.90 9.23 -20.17
C VAL A 58 -5.75 9.53 -19.21
N ALA A 59 -4.49 9.52 -19.67
CA ALA A 59 -3.33 9.78 -18.82
C ALA A 59 -3.34 11.17 -18.17
N TRP A 60 -4.14 12.12 -18.66
CA TRP A 60 -4.33 13.43 -18.05
C TRP A 60 -5.22 13.41 -16.80
N ALA A 61 -6.07 12.39 -16.65
CA ALA A 61 -7.10 12.32 -15.63
C ALA A 61 -6.53 11.96 -14.24
N PRO A 62 -7.23 12.31 -13.14
CA PRO A 62 -6.89 11.80 -11.82
C PRO A 62 -6.84 10.26 -11.81
N MET A 63 -5.77 9.71 -11.25
CA MET A 63 -5.56 8.27 -11.16
C MET A 63 -5.28 7.91 -9.71
N PHE A 64 -5.88 6.81 -9.27
CA PHE A 64 -5.61 6.17 -7.99
C PHE A 64 -5.18 4.72 -8.24
N ALA A 65 -4.07 4.31 -7.65
CA ALA A 65 -3.53 2.96 -7.75
C ALA A 65 -3.47 2.31 -6.37
N PHE A 66 -4.24 1.24 -6.19
CA PHE A 66 -4.18 0.40 -5.00
C PHE A 66 -3.23 -0.78 -5.26
N VAL A 67 -2.14 -0.86 -4.49
CA VAL A 67 -1.08 -1.86 -4.65
C VAL A 67 -1.14 -2.80 -3.45
N ASP A 68 -1.98 -3.82 -3.57
CA ASP A 68 -2.21 -4.84 -2.55
C ASP A 68 -1.39 -6.11 -2.86
N GLN A 69 -0.17 -6.14 -2.33
CA GLN A 69 0.77 -7.24 -2.56
C GLN A 69 0.94 -8.12 -1.33
N GLN A 70 1.36 -9.36 -1.53
CA GLN A 70 1.81 -10.22 -0.44
C GLN A 70 3.32 -10.10 -0.23
N ALA A 71 3.70 -9.31 0.79
CA ALA A 71 5.08 -9.07 1.21
C ALA A 71 5.96 -8.28 0.20
N ALA A 72 6.44 -8.91 -0.88
CA ALA A 72 7.42 -8.33 -1.81
C ALA A 72 7.23 -8.84 -3.25
N GLU A 73 5.99 -8.83 -3.73
CA GLU A 73 5.63 -9.29 -5.08
C GLU A 73 5.74 -8.17 -6.12
N VAL A 74 5.42 -6.93 -5.74
CA VAL A 74 5.50 -5.78 -6.64
C VAL A 74 6.91 -5.24 -6.67
N HIS A 75 7.40 -4.93 -7.86
CA HIS A 75 8.70 -4.33 -8.08
C HIS A 75 8.60 -2.80 -8.01
N TRP A 76 9.65 -2.16 -7.50
CA TRP A 76 9.84 -0.71 -7.50
C TRP A 76 9.64 -0.11 -8.89
N GLU A 77 10.11 -0.80 -9.93
CA GLU A 77 9.94 -0.37 -11.31
C GLU A 77 8.47 -0.26 -11.73
N THR A 78 7.61 -1.15 -11.24
CA THR A 78 6.15 -1.09 -11.46
C THR A 78 5.55 0.12 -10.75
N ILE A 79 5.99 0.42 -9.52
CA ILE A 79 5.57 1.59 -8.74
C ILE A 79 6.02 2.88 -9.44
N ARG A 80 7.26 2.92 -9.94
CA ARG A 80 7.82 4.05 -10.69
C ARG A 80 7.01 4.32 -11.95
N LYS A 81 6.63 3.27 -12.69
CA LYS A 81 5.76 3.38 -13.88
C LYS A 81 4.38 3.94 -13.55
N LEU A 82 3.76 3.48 -12.46
CA LEU A 82 2.49 4.01 -11.97
C LEU A 82 2.61 5.49 -11.61
N ALA A 83 3.65 5.88 -10.86
CA ALA A 83 3.89 7.25 -10.43
C ALA A 83 4.09 8.19 -11.63
N ALA A 84 4.79 7.74 -12.66
CA ALA A 84 5.11 8.51 -13.86
C ALA A 84 4.01 8.50 -14.93
N PHE A 85 2.97 7.67 -14.78
CA PHE A 85 1.96 7.49 -15.83
C PHE A 85 1.18 8.76 -16.14
N ARG A 86 0.75 9.48 -15.09
CA ARG A 86 -0.14 10.63 -15.25
C ARG A 86 0.61 11.77 -15.94
N GLN A 87 0.04 12.25 -17.05
CA GLN A 87 0.55 13.35 -17.86
C GLN A 87 -0.31 14.60 -17.67
N ASP A 88 -0.49 15.03 -16.41
CA ASP A 88 -1.15 16.30 -16.12
C ASP A 88 -0.20 17.47 -16.45
N ARG A 89 -0.22 17.90 -17.71
CA ARG A 89 0.65 18.97 -18.21
C ARG A 89 0.44 20.32 -17.52
N ARG A 90 -0.72 20.52 -16.88
CA ARG A 90 -1.08 21.80 -16.26
C ARG A 90 -0.53 21.92 -14.85
N HIS A 91 -0.51 20.82 -14.10
CA HIS A 91 -0.15 20.84 -12.68
C HIS A 91 0.99 19.89 -12.32
N GLY A 92 1.51 19.10 -13.27
CA GLY A 92 2.62 18.17 -13.03
C GLY A 92 2.26 17.04 -12.05
N ARG A 93 0.98 16.71 -11.94
CA ARG A 93 0.45 15.79 -10.92
C ARG A 93 0.63 14.32 -11.30
N LYS A 94 0.86 13.50 -10.29
CA LYS A 94 1.10 12.05 -10.35
C LYS A 94 -0.17 11.27 -10.03
N ALA A 95 -0.09 9.96 -10.23
CA ALA A 95 -1.09 9.04 -9.68
C ALA A 95 -1.01 9.04 -8.16
N GLU A 96 -2.14 8.95 -7.47
CA GLU A 96 -2.15 8.67 -6.04
C GLU A 96 -1.89 7.17 -5.84
N ILE A 97 -0.88 6.82 -5.04
CA ILE A 97 -0.50 5.42 -4.81
C ILE A 97 -0.80 5.06 -3.37
N TRP A 98 -1.51 3.96 -3.17
CA TRP A 98 -1.79 3.38 -1.87
C TRP A 98 -1.28 1.93 -1.84
N ILE A 99 -0.13 1.70 -1.20
CA ILE A 99 0.57 0.42 -1.19
C ILE A 99 0.52 -0.22 0.19
N LEU A 100 0.24 -1.53 0.21
CA LEU A 100 0.31 -2.35 1.42
C LEU A 100 1.76 -2.80 1.66
N MET A 101 2.23 -2.57 2.88
CA MET A 101 3.55 -2.96 3.36
C MET A 101 3.43 -3.95 4.52
N SER A 102 4.17 -5.05 4.43
CA SER A 102 4.15 -6.12 5.44
C SER A 102 5.55 -6.39 6.01
N PRO A 103 6.17 -5.47 6.78
CA PRO A 103 7.54 -5.67 7.29
C PRO A 103 7.71 -6.99 8.06
N THR A 104 6.69 -7.43 8.80
CA THR A 104 6.70 -8.72 9.51
C THR A 104 6.81 -9.92 8.55
N MET A 105 6.11 -9.90 7.41
CA MET A 105 6.22 -10.96 6.41
C MET A 105 7.56 -10.91 5.69
N ILE A 106 8.06 -9.70 5.41
CA ILE A 106 9.40 -9.51 4.86
C ILE A 106 10.45 -10.11 5.80
N LEU A 107 10.40 -9.78 7.10
CA LEU A 107 11.31 -10.29 8.11
C LEU A 107 11.29 -11.83 8.19
N LYS A 108 10.10 -12.44 8.18
CA LYS A 108 9.95 -13.90 8.14
C LYS A 108 10.56 -14.51 6.87
N GLY A 109 10.35 -13.88 5.73
CA GLY A 109 10.86 -14.35 4.44
C GLY A 109 12.38 -14.28 4.34
N VAL A 110 13.00 -13.18 4.78
CA VAL A 110 14.46 -12.99 4.72
C VAL A 110 15.23 -13.84 5.73
N ARG A 111 14.57 -14.30 6.81
CA ARG A 111 15.12 -15.28 7.77
C ARG A 111 14.70 -16.73 7.49
N GLY A 112 13.92 -16.96 6.42
CA GLY A 112 13.41 -18.27 6.06
C GLY A 112 14.45 -19.16 5.35
N THR A 113 14.04 -20.39 5.02
CA THR A 113 14.89 -21.40 4.37
C THR A 113 15.30 -21.08 2.94
N ASN A 114 14.55 -20.23 2.23
CA ASN A 114 14.87 -19.75 0.88
C ASN A 114 15.18 -18.24 0.89
N ASN A 115 15.95 -17.80 1.90
CA ASN A 115 16.23 -16.39 2.16
C ASN A 115 16.82 -15.66 0.95
N ALA A 116 17.82 -16.22 0.25
CA ALA A 116 18.49 -15.51 -0.84
C ALA A 116 17.53 -15.11 -1.99
N ALA A 117 16.62 -16.01 -2.38
CA ALA A 117 15.60 -15.68 -3.38
C ALA A 117 14.55 -14.69 -2.87
N PHE A 118 14.24 -14.74 -1.57
CA PHE A 118 13.36 -13.76 -0.93
C PHE A 118 14.02 -12.38 -0.84
N GLN A 119 15.29 -12.30 -0.43
CA GLN A 119 16.07 -11.07 -0.37
C GLN A 119 16.11 -10.38 -1.73
N ARG A 120 16.35 -11.13 -2.83
CA ARG A 120 16.26 -10.57 -4.20
C ARG A 120 14.88 -10.01 -4.56
N ARG A 121 13.79 -10.54 -4.00
CA ARG A 121 12.45 -9.96 -4.16
C ARG A 121 12.30 -8.65 -3.39
N VAL A 122 12.83 -8.60 -2.16
CA VAL A 122 12.84 -7.38 -1.36
C VAL A 122 13.70 -6.31 -2.03
N ASP A 123 14.85 -6.68 -2.62
CA ASP A 123 15.66 -5.76 -3.42
C ASP A 123 14.84 -5.19 -4.58
N ARG A 124 14.06 -6.01 -5.28
CA ARG A 124 13.17 -5.53 -6.34
C ARG A 124 12.03 -4.66 -5.83
N LEU A 125 11.47 -4.93 -4.66
CA LEU A 125 10.43 -4.10 -4.04
C LEU A 125 10.93 -2.69 -3.72
N TYR A 126 12.11 -2.58 -3.10
CA TYR A 126 12.72 -1.30 -2.75
C TYR A 126 13.58 -0.70 -3.88
N GLY A 127 13.77 -1.41 -4.99
CA GLY A 127 14.59 -0.95 -6.11
C GLY A 127 16.10 -0.91 -5.81
N GLY A 128 16.54 -1.58 -4.75
CA GLY A 128 17.90 -1.55 -4.24
C GLY A 128 18.05 -2.37 -2.96
N SER A 129 19.28 -2.49 -2.47
CA SER A 129 19.65 -3.31 -1.30
C SER A 129 19.71 -2.53 0.01
N GLU A 130 19.33 -1.25 0.04
CA GLU A 130 19.46 -0.34 1.20
C GLU A 130 18.70 -0.87 2.43
N TRP A 131 17.58 -1.57 2.22
CA TRP A 131 16.80 -2.19 3.28
C TRP A 131 17.61 -3.19 4.12
N ARG A 132 18.70 -3.75 3.57
CA ARG A 132 19.60 -4.67 4.27
C ARG A 132 20.31 -4.01 5.45
N GLN A 133 20.49 -2.69 5.44
CA GLN A 133 21.02 -1.94 6.59
C GLN A 133 20.09 -2.06 7.80
N ILE A 134 18.79 -1.94 7.57
CA ILE A 134 17.75 -2.11 8.58
C ILE A 134 17.74 -3.55 9.09
N GLN A 135 17.87 -4.52 8.18
CA GLN A 135 17.97 -5.94 8.52
C GLN A 135 19.19 -6.24 9.39
N ARG A 136 20.38 -5.74 9.03
CA ARG A 136 21.62 -5.88 9.80
C ARG A 136 21.47 -5.29 11.20
N ALA A 137 20.95 -4.07 11.32
CA ALA A 137 20.72 -3.44 12.61
C ALA A 137 19.77 -4.27 13.50
N PHE A 138 18.75 -4.90 12.90
CA PHE A 138 17.83 -5.77 13.62
C PHE A 138 18.46 -7.11 14.01
N ASP A 139 19.23 -7.73 13.12
CA ASP A 139 19.97 -8.96 13.40
C ASP A 139 21.05 -8.76 14.47
N GLY A 140 21.73 -7.61 14.45
CA GLY A 140 22.69 -7.14 15.45
C GLY A 140 22.07 -6.67 16.77
N ARG A 141 20.73 -6.68 16.89
CA ARG A 141 19.96 -6.22 18.06
C ARG A 141 20.15 -4.74 18.42
N THR A 142 20.59 -3.92 17.46
CA THR A 142 20.69 -2.46 17.61
C THR A 142 19.31 -1.80 17.57
N ILE A 143 18.36 -2.40 16.84
CA ILE A 143 16.97 -1.97 16.79
C ILE A 143 16.03 -3.10 17.18
N ILE A 144 14.85 -2.76 17.73
CA ILE A 144 13.81 -3.74 18.11
C ILE A 144 12.78 -3.92 16.98
N ALA A 145 11.82 -4.83 17.15
CA ALA A 145 10.87 -5.19 16.09
C ALA A 145 9.97 -4.03 15.64
N SER A 146 9.55 -3.18 16.58
CA SER A 146 8.77 -1.96 16.27
C SER A 146 9.59 -0.96 15.46
N ASP A 147 10.88 -0.81 15.77
CA ASP A 147 11.80 0.02 15.00
C ASP A 147 12.03 -0.55 13.60
N TYR A 148 12.29 -1.85 13.47
CA TYR A 148 12.45 -2.50 12.16
C TYR A 148 11.24 -2.22 11.26
N ARG A 149 10.02 -2.42 11.79
CA ARG A 149 8.79 -2.12 11.06
C ARG A 149 8.71 -0.67 10.62
N ARG A 150 8.94 0.26 11.56
CA ARG A 150 8.89 1.70 11.32
C ARG A 150 9.93 2.15 10.29
N GLN A 151 11.15 1.60 10.35
CA GLN A 151 12.22 1.91 9.41
C GLN A 151 11.96 1.35 8.01
N MET A 152 11.49 0.10 7.88
CA MET A 152 11.16 -0.49 6.58
C MET A 152 10.06 0.30 5.85
N VAL A 153 9.02 0.71 6.58
CA VAL A 153 7.94 1.54 6.03
C VAL A 153 8.44 2.94 5.69
N ASN A 154 9.26 3.54 6.56
CA ASN A 154 9.84 4.85 6.29
C ASN A 154 10.79 4.83 5.09
N LEU A 155 11.56 3.76 4.87
CA LEU A 155 12.39 3.64 3.68
C LEU A 155 11.54 3.73 2.39
N MET A 156 10.42 3.01 2.34
CA MET A 156 9.48 3.11 1.21
C MET A 156 8.95 4.53 1.03
N ARG A 157 8.52 5.18 2.13
CA ARG A 157 8.06 6.58 2.13
C ARG A 157 9.13 7.55 1.64
N TRP A 158 10.34 7.42 2.15
CA TRP A 158 11.47 8.25 1.79
C TRP A 158 11.77 8.15 0.30
N LYS A 159 11.76 6.94 -0.26
CA LYS A 159 11.91 6.73 -1.71
C LYS A 159 10.77 7.34 -2.52
N PHE A 160 9.51 7.27 -2.05
CA PHE A 160 8.41 7.98 -2.70
C PHE A 160 8.66 9.50 -2.75
N GLU A 161 9.08 10.10 -1.64
CA GLU A 161 9.30 11.56 -1.56
C GLU A 161 10.54 11.98 -2.36
N HIS A 162 11.66 11.25 -2.26
CA HIS A 162 12.96 11.69 -2.76
C HIS A 162 13.34 11.13 -4.13
N GLU A 163 12.91 9.91 -4.47
CA GLU A 163 13.21 9.31 -5.78
C GLU A 163 12.07 9.48 -6.79
N LEU A 164 10.81 9.43 -6.32
CA LEU A 164 9.63 9.62 -7.17
C LEU A 164 9.05 11.03 -7.11
N GLY A 165 9.51 11.87 -6.17
CA GLY A 165 9.11 13.28 -6.08
C GLY A 165 7.66 13.50 -5.65
N TYR A 166 7.13 12.65 -4.77
CA TYR A 166 5.84 12.91 -4.11
C TYR A 166 5.98 13.99 -3.04
N ALA A 167 4.97 14.86 -2.93
CA ALA A 167 5.01 15.96 -1.96
C ALA A 167 4.72 15.48 -0.52
N VAL A 168 3.85 14.48 -0.38
CA VAL A 168 3.43 13.97 0.93
C VAL A 168 3.31 12.45 0.88
N THR A 169 3.86 11.78 1.90
CA THR A 169 3.53 10.39 2.20
C THR A 169 2.94 10.22 3.59
N HIS A 170 1.94 9.34 3.71
CA HIS A 170 1.35 8.92 4.97
C HIS A 170 1.65 7.47 5.27
N ARG A 171 2.05 7.19 6.52
CA ARG A 171 2.05 5.85 7.09
C ARG A 171 0.76 5.63 7.85
N ILE A 172 0.05 4.56 7.55
CA ILE A 172 -1.13 4.17 8.30
C ILE A 172 -0.98 2.73 8.82
N PRO A 173 -0.76 2.55 10.14
CA PRO A 173 -0.69 1.22 10.73
C PRO A 173 -2.08 0.59 10.78
N MET A 174 -2.19 -0.67 10.36
CA MET A 174 -3.38 -1.51 10.53
C MET A 174 -3.15 -2.48 11.68
N GLN A 175 -3.94 -2.35 12.75
CA GLN A 175 -3.79 -3.13 13.99
C GLN A 175 -4.82 -4.26 14.11
N MET A 176 -4.40 -5.41 14.64
CA MET A 176 -5.28 -6.51 15.03
C MET A 176 -5.86 -6.28 16.44
N HIS A 177 -6.80 -7.13 16.86
CA HIS A 177 -7.55 -7.11 18.14
C HIS A 177 -6.73 -6.93 19.44
N ASP A 178 -5.45 -7.28 19.41
CA ASP A 178 -4.47 -7.27 20.50
C ASP A 178 -3.47 -6.10 20.38
N LYS A 179 -3.78 -5.10 19.52
CA LYS A 179 -2.90 -3.99 19.13
C LYS A 179 -1.63 -4.44 18.39
N VAL A 180 -1.56 -5.68 17.91
CA VAL A 180 -0.46 -6.14 17.07
C VAL A 180 -0.65 -5.58 15.66
N GLU A 181 0.29 -4.75 15.22
CA GLU A 181 0.30 -4.20 13.87
C GLU A 181 0.59 -5.31 12.85
N ILE A 182 -0.34 -5.51 11.91
CA ILE A 182 -0.21 -6.55 10.88
C ILE A 182 0.45 -5.97 9.64
N TYR A 183 -0.14 -4.88 9.13
CA TYR A 183 0.21 -4.24 7.85
C TYR A 183 0.30 -2.73 8.02
N ASP A 184 1.18 -2.08 7.29
CA ASP A 184 1.17 -0.63 7.15
C ASP A 184 0.71 -0.30 5.75
N MET A 185 -0.22 0.63 5.61
CA MET A 185 -0.50 1.24 4.34
C MET A 185 0.39 2.47 4.17
N VAL A 186 1.03 2.61 3.02
CA VAL A 186 1.70 3.84 2.60
C VAL A 186 0.87 4.50 1.53
N PHE A 187 0.47 5.74 1.77
CA PHE A 187 -0.21 6.57 0.77
C PHE A 187 0.72 7.69 0.30
N ALA A 188 0.87 7.84 -1.01
CA ALA A 188 1.69 8.88 -1.62
C ALA A 188 0.82 9.77 -2.53
N THR A 189 0.92 11.09 -2.33
CA THR A 189 0.17 12.08 -3.12
C THR A 189 0.99 13.36 -3.33
N ASP A 190 0.68 14.06 -4.42
CA ASP A 190 1.12 15.44 -4.67
C ASP A 190 -0.05 16.43 -4.68
N HIS A 191 -1.22 16.00 -4.17
CA HIS A 191 -2.44 16.78 -4.19
C HIS A 191 -2.96 17.08 -2.77
N ASP A 192 -3.14 18.37 -2.45
CA ASP A 192 -3.65 18.81 -1.15
C ASP A 192 -5.01 18.20 -0.79
N ALA A 193 -5.88 17.99 -1.78
CA ALA A 193 -7.14 17.28 -1.55
C ALA A 193 -6.92 15.81 -1.19
N GLY A 194 -5.95 15.11 -1.80
CA GLY A 194 -5.61 13.73 -1.44
C GLY A 194 -5.09 13.65 0.00
N ASP A 195 -4.21 14.59 0.39
CA ASP A 195 -3.72 14.73 1.77
C ASP A 195 -4.88 14.94 2.76
N ARG A 196 -5.77 15.89 2.47
CA ARG A 196 -6.93 16.18 3.33
C ARG A 196 -7.92 15.01 3.41
N ILE A 197 -8.23 14.37 2.27
CA ILE A 197 -9.15 13.24 2.20
C ILE A 197 -8.59 12.10 3.04
N MET A 198 -7.32 11.72 2.85
CA MET A 198 -6.73 10.61 3.59
C MET A 198 -6.63 10.91 5.09
N ARG A 199 -6.21 12.12 5.48
CA ARG A 199 -6.25 12.54 6.90
C ARG A 199 -7.65 12.45 7.49
N HIS A 200 -8.68 12.86 6.74
CA HIS A 200 -10.06 12.77 7.20
C HIS A 200 -10.53 11.32 7.33
N LEU A 201 -10.36 10.51 6.27
CA LEU A 201 -10.76 9.12 6.23
C LEU A 201 -10.12 8.30 7.35
N TYR A 202 -8.85 8.55 7.68
CA TYR A 202 -8.20 7.82 8.77
C TYR A 202 -8.56 8.30 10.16
N ASN A 203 -8.82 9.60 10.35
CA ASN A 203 -9.41 10.03 11.61
C ASN A 203 -10.79 9.39 11.81
N GLN A 204 -11.59 9.25 10.75
CA GLN A 204 -12.86 8.52 10.80
C GLN A 204 -12.68 7.01 10.99
N ALA A 205 -11.71 6.39 10.33
CA ALA A 205 -11.42 4.97 10.48
C ALA A 205 -10.94 4.64 11.90
N ALA A 206 -10.09 5.48 12.50
CA ALA A 206 -9.67 5.34 13.89
C ALA A 206 -10.84 5.47 14.89
N LEU A 207 -11.88 6.24 14.55
CA LEU A 207 -13.11 6.32 15.33
C LEU A 207 -13.98 5.05 15.15
N ARG A 208 -13.99 4.47 13.94
CA ARG A 208 -14.79 3.28 13.58
C ARG A 208 -14.06 1.95 13.75
N GLU A 209 -12.78 1.97 14.10
CA GLU A 209 -11.95 0.78 14.34
C GLU A 209 -12.65 -0.22 15.26
N PRO A 210 -13.26 0.18 16.40
CA PRO A 210 -13.98 -0.75 17.27
C PRO A 210 -15.13 -1.51 16.57
N GLU A 211 -15.81 -0.86 15.63
CA GLU A 211 -16.97 -1.42 14.93
C GLU A 211 -16.58 -2.32 13.75
N MET A 212 -15.60 -1.91 12.94
CA MET A 212 -15.02 -2.77 11.90
C MET A 212 -14.37 -4.02 12.53
N MET A 213 -13.77 -3.88 13.71
CA MET A 213 -13.22 -4.98 14.50
C MET A 213 -14.29 -5.98 14.97
N ARG A 214 -15.49 -5.50 15.32
CA ARG A 214 -16.65 -6.34 15.68
C ARG A 214 -17.15 -7.14 14.48
N GLN A 215 -17.34 -6.49 13.33
CA GLN A 215 -17.82 -7.13 12.10
C GLN A 215 -16.82 -8.18 11.54
N ALA A 216 -15.51 -7.91 11.61
CA ALA A 216 -14.48 -8.87 11.20
C ALA A 216 -14.41 -10.11 12.11
N LYS A 217 -14.77 -9.96 13.39
CA LYS A 217 -14.87 -11.07 14.35
C LYS A 217 -16.08 -11.96 14.06
N GLU A 218 -17.23 -11.34 13.76
CA GLU A 218 -18.48 -12.01 13.38
C GLU A 218 -18.35 -12.78 12.07
N ALA A 219 -17.66 -12.20 11.07
CA ALA A 219 -17.38 -12.87 9.79
C ALA A 219 -16.47 -14.11 9.95
N LYS A 220 -15.59 -14.14 10.97
CA LYS A 220 -14.73 -15.30 11.27
C LYS A 220 -15.40 -16.36 12.15
N SER A 221 -16.41 -16.02 12.95
CA SER A 221 -17.08 -16.96 13.85
C SER A 221 -18.23 -17.75 13.21
N GLY A 222 -18.57 -17.48 11.94
CA GLY A 222 -19.51 -18.30 11.17
C GLY A 222 -20.95 -18.33 11.72
N GLN A 223 -21.32 -17.43 12.63
CA GLN A 223 -22.68 -17.25 13.10
C GLN A 223 -23.20 -15.90 12.63
N PHE A 224 -24.02 -15.92 11.59
CA PHE A 224 -24.98 -14.85 11.34
C PHE A 224 -26.01 -14.90 12.47
N SER A 225 -26.02 -13.91 13.36
CA SER A 225 -27.23 -13.60 14.12
C SER A 225 -27.93 -12.47 13.37
N LEU A 226 -29.06 -12.82 12.76
CA LEU A 226 -29.97 -11.91 12.09
C LEU A 226 -30.80 -11.23 13.19
N PHE A 227 -30.76 -9.89 13.22
CA PHE A 227 -31.45 -8.97 14.13
C PHE A 227 -30.81 -8.80 15.52
N ASP A 228 -30.23 -7.61 15.76
CA ASP A 228 -30.65 -6.78 16.89
C ASP A 228 -30.30 -5.28 16.66
N ASP A 229 -31.39 -4.52 16.57
CA ASP A 229 -31.69 -3.16 17.00
C ASP A 229 -30.79 -1.95 16.67
N ASP A 230 -31.46 -0.94 16.10
CA ASP A 230 -30.98 0.36 15.65
C ASP A 230 -30.79 1.28 16.87
N GLY A 231 -29.76 0.99 17.67
CA GLY A 231 -29.39 1.79 18.84
C GLY A 231 -28.36 2.85 18.49
N GLY A 232 -28.81 4.06 18.16
CA GLY A 232 -27.95 5.22 17.92
C GLY A 232 -26.93 5.43 19.04
N VAL A 233 -25.65 5.17 18.73
CA VAL A 233 -24.54 5.48 19.64
C VAL A 233 -24.24 6.97 19.50
N GLU A 234 -24.60 7.76 20.51
CA GLU A 234 -24.09 9.12 20.66
C GLU A 234 -22.56 9.08 20.80
N ASP A 235 -21.89 9.64 19.79
CA ASP A 235 -20.44 9.61 19.64
C ASP A 235 -19.76 10.62 20.58
N ALA A 236 -19.42 10.16 21.79
CA ALA A 236 -18.66 10.92 22.78
C ALA A 236 -17.23 11.30 22.30
N SER A 237 -16.79 10.82 21.14
CA SER A 237 -15.49 11.10 20.52
C SER A 237 -15.59 11.96 19.25
N ALA A 238 -16.78 12.42 18.88
CA ALA A 238 -17.02 13.30 17.73
C ALA A 238 -16.13 14.55 17.82
N GLY A 239 -15.04 14.57 17.05
CA GLY A 239 -14.09 15.69 16.97
C GLY A 239 -12.68 15.42 17.51
N GLN A 240 -12.40 14.26 18.11
CA GLN A 240 -11.03 13.92 18.52
C GLN A 240 -10.19 13.46 17.31
N ARG A 241 -9.02 14.09 17.12
CA ARG A 241 -8.01 13.62 16.14
C ARG A 241 -7.24 12.45 16.73
N LEU A 242 -7.70 11.23 16.45
CA LEU A 242 -7.11 9.99 16.96
C LEU A 242 -5.85 9.56 16.20
N TRP A 243 -5.69 9.98 14.95
CA TRP A 243 -4.51 9.69 14.14
C TRP A 243 -3.81 10.99 13.71
N ARG A 244 -2.47 11.01 13.82
CA ARG A 244 -1.63 12.12 13.35
C ARG A 244 -0.60 11.60 12.34
N PRO A 245 -0.41 12.29 11.20
CA PRO A 245 0.67 11.97 10.28
C PRO A 245 2.01 12.04 11.00
N GLU A 246 2.80 10.97 10.88
CA GLU A 246 4.22 10.99 11.24
C GLU A 246 5.00 11.64 10.08
N PRO A 247 5.97 12.54 10.34
CA PRO A 247 6.84 13.02 9.27
C PRO A 247 7.62 11.86 8.63
N CYS A 248 8.00 12.00 7.36
CA CYS A 248 9.04 11.14 6.78
C CYS A 248 10.40 11.66 7.26
N TRP A 249 11.35 10.75 7.51
CA TRP A 249 12.72 11.10 7.87
C TRP A 249 13.72 10.42 6.93
N ASP A 250 14.92 10.98 6.86
CA ASP A 250 16.04 10.35 6.18
C ASP A 250 16.48 9.09 6.95
N PRO A 251 16.34 7.88 6.39
CA PRO A 251 16.76 6.66 7.06
C PRO A 251 18.28 6.59 7.26
N THR A 252 19.06 7.32 6.46
CA THR A 252 20.53 7.30 6.47
C THR A 252 21.13 8.07 7.64
N GLY A 253 20.33 8.92 8.30
CA GLY A 253 20.77 9.69 9.47
C GLY A 253 20.79 8.88 10.78
N ALA A 254 20.48 7.59 10.76
CA ALA A 254 20.54 6.75 11.95
C ALA A 254 21.98 6.32 12.26
N ASP A 255 22.36 6.32 13.55
CA ASP A 255 23.73 5.97 13.99
C ASP A 255 24.20 4.56 13.58
N TRP A 256 23.27 3.67 13.25
CA TRP A 256 23.53 2.29 12.80
C TRP A 256 23.52 2.14 11.28
N TRP A 257 23.26 3.22 10.53
CA TRP A 257 23.27 3.20 9.07
C TRP A 257 24.70 3.40 8.55
N SER A 258 25.27 2.38 7.91
CA SER A 258 26.63 2.43 7.34
C SER A 258 26.62 2.22 5.84
N TYR A 259 27.33 3.10 5.10
CA TYR A 259 27.56 2.95 3.66
C TYR A 259 28.77 2.07 3.34
N GLU A 260 29.68 1.83 4.28
CA GLU A 260 30.89 1.02 4.04
C GLU A 260 30.53 -0.41 3.62
N ASP A 261 29.44 -0.96 4.19
CA ASP A 261 28.92 -2.30 3.85
C ASP A 261 28.09 -2.35 2.55
N TYR A 262 27.80 -1.21 1.91
CA TYR A 262 26.99 -1.14 0.69
C TYR A 262 27.82 -1.32 -0.59
N LEU A 263 29.11 -1.00 -0.54
CA LEU A 263 30.01 -1.07 -1.69
C LEU A 263 30.54 -2.48 -1.94
N ASP A 264 30.67 -3.31 -0.89
CA ASP A 264 31.18 -4.69 -1.00
C ASP A 264 30.18 -5.69 -1.59
N GLU A 265 28.87 -5.40 -1.56
CA GLU A 265 27.83 -6.29 -2.11
C GLU A 265 27.44 -5.98 -3.57
N ASN A 266 27.98 -4.89 -4.15
CA ASN A 266 27.69 -4.42 -5.51
C ASN A 266 28.93 -4.37 -6.43
N LEU A 267 30.05 -4.95 -5.99
CA LEU A 267 31.25 -5.27 -6.79
C LEU A 267 31.29 -6.78 -7.09
#